data_AF-A0A506QDD4-F1
#
_entry.id   AF-A0A506QDD4-F1
#
_cell.length_a   1.000
_cell.length_b   1.000
_cell.length_c   1.000
_cell.angle_alpha   90.00
_cell.angle_beta   90.00
_cell.angle_gamma   90.00
#
_symmetry.space_group_name_H-M   'P 1'
#
loop_
_entity.id
_entity.type
_entity.pdbx_description
1 polymer ?
#
loop_
_entity_poly.entity_id
_entity_poly.type
_entity_poly.pdbx_seq_one_letter_code
_entity_poly.pdbx_strand_id
1 'polypeptide(L)'
;MGGILFFLVVVCFVIIHVLTHRRMNGLKKRLYFVSLTLTSIGAFIPISGENKPDFLYFGVPAETFVYYGGWECWFNPLGFFFNFILFYWILKLLLKLGESFGREVKK
;
A
#
# COMPACT_ATOMS: atom_id res chain seq x y z
N MET A 1 -7.68 -19.60 2.48
CA MET A 1 -8.71 -18.61 2.08
C MET A 1 -8.91 -17.44 3.05
N GLY A 2 -8.80 -17.62 4.38
CA GLY A 2 -9.10 -16.55 5.36
C GLY A 2 -8.29 -15.25 5.21
N GLY A 3 -6.97 -15.35 4.98
CA GLY A 3 -6.11 -14.15 4.84
C GLY A 3 -6.45 -13.27 3.64
N ILE A 4 -6.79 -13.86 2.50
CA ILE A 4 -7.17 -13.12 1.28
C ILE A 4 -8.51 -12.41 1.49
N LEU A 5 -9.48 -13.08 2.11
CA LEU A 5 -10.78 -12.48 2.41
C LEU A 5 -10.63 -11.30 3.38
N PHE A 6 -9.82 -11.47 4.42
CA PHE A 6 -9.54 -10.41 5.39
C PHE A 6 -8.84 -9.20 4.74
N PHE A 7 -7.87 -9.44 3.86
CA PHE A 7 -7.24 -8.40 3.05
C PHE A 7 -8.26 -7.60 2.22
N LEU A 8 -9.15 -8.29 1.50
CA LEU A 8 -10.18 -7.63 0.68
C LEU A 8 -11.11 -6.75 1.53
N VAL A 9 -11.50 -7.23 2.72
CA VAL A 9 -12.31 -6.43 3.67
C VAL A 9 -11.56 -5.15 4.07
N VAL A 10 -10.26 -5.25 4.40
CA VAL A 10 -9.45 -4.07 4.76
C VAL A 10 -9.33 -3.09 3.59
N VAL A 11 -9.05 -3.57 2.38
CA VAL A 11 -8.97 -2.71 1.19
C VAL A 11 -10.31 -2.00 0.93
N CYS A 12 -11.41 -2.75 0.93
CA CYS A 12 -12.75 -2.19 0.74
C CYS A 12 -13.08 -1.15 1.82
N PHE A 13 -12.76 -1.43 3.09
CA PHE A 13 -12.97 -0.49 4.19
C PHE A 13 -12.21 0.82 3.98
N VAL A 14 -10.93 0.75 3.58
CA VAL A 14 -10.12 1.94 3.29
C VAL A 14 -10.70 2.72 2.10
N ILE A 15 -11.12 2.05 1.03
CA ILE A 15 -11.76 2.69 -0.14
C ILE A 15 -13.03 3.43 0.28
N ILE A 16 -13.94 2.76 0.99
CA ILE A 16 -15.20 3.35 1.46
C ILE A 16 -14.92 4.56 2.35
N HIS A 17 -13.98 4.43 3.30
CA HIS A 17 -13.59 5.52 4.17
C HIS A 17 -13.10 6.73 3.35
N VAL A 18 -12.21 6.53 2.37
CA VAL A 18 -11.67 7.60 1.52
C VAL A 18 -12.76 8.27 0.66
N LEU A 19 -13.68 7.48 0.09
CA LEU A 19 -14.77 7.97 -0.75
C LEU A 19 -15.79 8.78 0.06
N THR A 20 -16.26 8.22 1.17
CA THR A 20 -17.29 8.80 2.06
C THR A 20 -16.77 10.00 2.85
N HIS A 21 -15.45 10.18 2.98
CA HIS A 21 -14.88 11.33 3.67
C HIS A 21 -15.15 12.65 2.89
N ARG A 22 -16.28 13.28 3.20
CA ARG A 22 -16.84 14.45 2.49
C ARG A 22 -15.95 15.69 2.54
N ARG A 23 -15.13 15.85 3.59
CA ARG A 23 -14.25 17.03 3.78
C ARG A 23 -12.85 16.89 3.18
N MET A 24 -12.51 15.76 2.55
CA MET A 24 -11.15 15.57 2.02
C MET A 24 -11.00 16.21 0.64
N ASN A 25 -10.01 17.08 0.48
CA ASN A 25 -9.63 17.70 -0.81
C ASN A 25 -9.40 16.63 -1.90
N GLY A 26 -9.83 16.89 -3.14
CA GLY A 26 -9.68 15.99 -4.28
C GLY A 26 -8.22 15.55 -4.53
N LEU A 27 -7.24 16.44 -4.36
CA LEU A 27 -5.82 16.07 -4.49
C LEU A 27 -5.41 15.05 -3.41
N LYS A 28 -5.85 15.26 -2.17
CA LYS A 28 -5.61 14.31 -1.07
C LYS A 28 -6.30 12.98 -1.34
N LYS A 29 -7.55 12.98 -1.80
CA LYS A 29 -8.26 11.75 -2.20
C LYS A 29 -7.50 10.96 -3.26
N ARG A 30 -7.00 11.65 -4.30
CA ARG A 30 -6.21 11.02 -5.36
C ARG A 30 -4.90 10.44 -4.85
N LEU A 31 -4.20 11.16 -3.97
CA LEU A 31 -3.00 10.66 -3.27
C LEU A 31 -3.31 9.37 -2.50
N TYR A 32 -4.33 9.39 -1.64
CA TYR A 32 -4.75 8.20 -0.87
C TYR A 32 -5.08 7.02 -1.80
N PHE A 33 -5.81 7.25 -2.88
CA PHE A 33 -6.16 6.19 -3.83
C PHE A 33 -4.92 5.59 -4.51
N VAL A 34 -4.01 6.43 -5.01
CA VAL A 34 -2.77 5.95 -5.65
C VAL A 34 -1.89 5.20 -4.65
N SER A 35 -1.77 5.71 -3.41
CA SER A 35 -1.06 5.00 -2.33
C SER A 35 -1.66 3.62 -2.07
N LEU A 36 -2.98 3.52 -1.99
CA LEU A 36 -3.67 2.24 -1.76
C LEU A 36 -3.41 1.26 -2.90
N THR A 37 -3.43 1.74 -4.15
CA THR A 37 -3.12 0.91 -5.31
C THR A 37 -1.68 0.41 -5.27
N LEU A 38 -0.71 1.29 -4.98
CA LEU A 38 0.69 0.89 -4.85
C LEU A 38 0.91 -0.12 -3.72
N THR A 39 0.30 0.09 -2.56
CA THR A 39 0.34 -0.87 -1.44
C THR A 39 -0.27 -2.21 -1.83
N SER A 40 -1.41 -2.20 -2.51
CA SER A 40 -2.09 -3.42 -2.94
C SER A 40 -1.24 -4.21 -3.93
N ILE A 41 -0.62 -3.54 -4.90
CA ILE A 41 0.32 -4.17 -5.84
C ILE A 41 1.54 -4.69 -5.09
N GLY A 42 2.14 -3.87 -4.23
CA GLY A 42 3.32 -4.20 -3.42
C GLY A 42 3.12 -5.37 -2.47
N ALA A 43 1.89 -5.58 -1.98
CA ALA A 43 1.52 -6.69 -1.12
C ALA A 43 1.72 -8.06 -1.79
N PHE A 44 1.63 -8.14 -3.13
CA PHE A 44 1.80 -9.37 -3.89
C PHE A 44 3.21 -9.55 -4.46
N ILE A 45 4.13 -8.61 -4.19
CA ILE A 45 5.52 -8.72 -4.62
C ILE A 45 6.25 -9.63 -3.61
N PRO A 46 6.89 -10.73 -4.06
CA PRO A 46 7.67 -11.58 -3.18
C PRO A 46 8.87 -10.81 -2.63
N ILE A 47 9.18 -11.00 -1.35
CA ILE A 47 10.35 -10.38 -0.72
C ILE A 47 11.60 -11.16 -1.17
N SER A 48 12.57 -10.44 -1.73
CA SER A 48 13.88 -11.02 -2.04
C SER A 48 14.68 -11.22 -0.75
N GLY A 49 14.78 -12.45 -0.27
CA GLY A 49 15.57 -12.84 0.91
C GLY A 49 14.95 -14.02 1.66
N GLU A 50 15.80 -14.76 2.40
CA GLU A 50 15.52 -15.85 3.36
C GLU A 50 14.17 -16.60 3.21
N ASN A 51 13.82 -17.02 1.99
CA ASN A 51 12.74 -17.98 1.79
C ASN A 51 13.23 -19.28 2.41
N LYS A 52 12.72 -19.58 3.61
CA LYS A 52 12.80 -20.94 4.16
C LYS A 52 12.09 -21.85 3.16
N PRO A 53 12.56 -23.09 2.96
CA PRO A 53 12.00 -24.01 1.97
C PRO A 53 10.47 -24.18 2.07
N ASP A 54 9.91 -23.92 3.26
CA ASP A 54 8.49 -24.14 3.57
C ASP A 54 7.61 -22.88 3.51
N PHE A 55 8.17 -21.67 3.44
CA PHE A 55 7.41 -20.41 3.56
C PHE A 55 7.81 -19.36 2.51
N LEU A 56 6.81 -18.75 1.85
CA LEU A 56 7.02 -17.59 0.98
C LEU A 56 6.45 -16.32 1.60
N TYR A 57 7.29 -15.28 1.64
CA TYR A 57 6.94 -13.97 2.17
C TYR A 57 6.70 -12.99 1.03
N PHE A 58 5.64 -12.20 1.15
CA PHE A 58 5.26 -11.18 0.17
C PHE A 58 4.99 -9.86 0.87
N GLY A 59 5.18 -8.76 0.15
CA GLY A 59 4.97 -7.41 0.65
C GLY A 59 6.24 -6.60 0.60
N VAL A 60 6.20 -5.51 -0.17
CA VAL A 60 7.31 -4.56 -0.25
C VAL A 60 6.80 -3.15 0.05
N PRO A 61 7.50 -2.36 0.89
CA PRO A 61 8.75 -2.71 1.59
C PRO A 61 8.60 -3.53 2.88
N ALA A 62 7.45 -3.52 3.54
CA ALA A 62 7.17 -4.38 4.69
C ALA A 62 6.34 -5.61 4.29
N GLU A 63 6.58 -6.72 4.98
CA GLU A 63 5.82 -7.96 4.80
C GLU A 63 4.32 -7.76 5.00
N THR A 64 3.55 -8.23 4.03
CA THR A 64 2.10 -8.12 3.99
C THR A 64 1.41 -9.49 3.99
N PHE A 65 2.04 -10.51 3.40
CA PHE A 65 1.53 -11.87 3.42
C PHE A 65 2.63 -12.88 3.71
N VAL A 66 2.21 -13.97 4.37
CA VAL A 66 2.99 -15.19 4.52
C VAL A 66 2.19 -16.33 3.90
N TYR A 67 2.82 -17.08 3.00
CA TYR A 67 2.26 -18.27 2.38
C TYR A 67 2.92 -19.52 2.96
N TYR A 68 2.12 -20.44 3.49
CA TYR A 68 2.56 -21.65 4.18
C TYR A 68 2.48 -22.92 3.32
N GLY A 69 2.07 -22.80 2.05
CA GLY A 69 1.79 -23.93 1.18
C GLY A 69 0.28 -24.20 1.01
N GLY A 70 -0.09 -24.88 -0.08
CA GLY A 70 -1.49 -25.17 -0.42
C GLY A 70 -2.33 -23.91 -0.66
N TRP A 71 -3.37 -23.70 0.16
CA TRP A 71 -4.29 -22.54 0.08
C TRP A 71 -4.25 -21.68 1.36
N GLU A 72 -3.18 -21.82 2.14
CA GLU A 72 -2.98 -21.17 3.43
C GLU A 72 -2.08 -19.93 3.29
N CYS A 73 -2.72 -18.76 3.35
CA CYS A 73 -2.04 -17.47 3.42
C CYS A 73 -2.48 -16.73 4.69
N TRP A 74 -1.52 -16.16 5.40
CA TRP A 74 -1.74 -15.20 6.48
C TRP A 74 -1.55 -13.77 5.97
N PHE A 75 -2.44 -12.87 6.37
CA PHE A 75 -2.36 -11.45 6.05
C PHE A 75 -1.87 -10.68 7.28
N ASN A 76 -0.83 -9.88 7.11
CA ASN A 76 -0.29 -8.99 8.12
C ASN A 76 -0.81 -7.55 7.88
N PRO A 77 -1.87 -7.12 8.58
CA PRO A 77 -2.46 -5.79 8.38
C PRO A 77 -1.50 -4.66 8.74
N LEU A 78 -0.61 -4.86 9.72
CA LEU A 78 0.34 -3.83 10.15
C LEU A 78 1.33 -3.48 9.04
N GLY A 79 1.87 -4.49 8.36
CA GLY A 79 2.74 -4.28 7.21
C GLY A 79 2.02 -3.59 6.05
N PHE A 80 0.76 -3.95 5.80
CA PHE A 80 -0.08 -3.27 4.80
C PHE A 80 -0.25 -1.77 5.12
N PHE A 81 -0.63 -1.44 6.36
CA PHE A 81 -0.80 -0.06 6.80
C PHE A 81 0.51 0.74 6.77
N PHE A 82 1.62 0.11 7.16
CA PHE A 82 2.94 0.73 7.07
C PHE A 82 3.28 1.09 5.62
N ASN A 83 3.15 0.13 4.70
CA ASN A 83 3.38 0.34 3.27
C ASN A 83 2.48 1.44 2.70
N PHE A 84 1.21 1.48 3.11
CA PHE A 84 0.27 2.54 2.73
C PHE A 84 0.72 3.94 3.16
N ILE A 85 1.07 4.10 4.44
CA ILE A 85 1.54 5.38 4.98
C ILE A 85 2.82 5.81 4.28
N LEU A 86 3.74 4.86 4.05
CA LEU A 86 5.01 5.12 3.40
C LEU A 86 4.83 5.60 1.95
N PHE A 87 4.05 4.88 1.13
CA PHE A 87 3.78 5.31 -0.25
C PHE A 87 3.06 6.66 -0.29
N TYR A 88 2.14 6.92 0.64
CA TYR A 88 1.50 8.24 0.76
C TYR A 88 2.53 9.34 1.03
N TRP A 89 3.44 9.13 1.97
CA TRP A 89 4.49 10.09 2.28
C TRP A 89 5.43 10.32 1.10
N ILE A 90 5.87 9.27 0.42
CA ILE A 90 6.74 9.35 -0.76
C ILE A 90 6.06 10.16 -1.86
N LEU A 91 4.82 9.83 -2.22
CA LEU A 91 4.08 10.56 -3.26
C LEU A 91 3.85 12.02 -2.87
N LYS A 92 3.55 12.29 -1.60
CA LYS A 92 3.38 13.65 -1.10
C LYS A 92 4.68 14.46 -1.20
N LEU A 93 5.83 13.85 -0.91
CA LEU A 93 7.14 14.47 -1.08
C LEU A 93 7.45 14.75 -2.56
N LEU A 94 7.21 13.77 -3.44
CA LEU A 94 7.41 13.92 -4.89
C LEU A 94 6.56 15.05 -5.46
N LEU A 95 5.29 15.19 -5.05
CA LEU A 95 4.44 16.30 -5.47
C LEU A 95 4.99 17.64 -5.01
N LYS A 96 5.44 17.74 -3.74
CA LYS A 96 6.04 18.97 -3.20
C LYS A 96 7.33 19.36 -3.94
N LEU A 97 8.17 18.38 -4.30
CA LEU A 97 9.39 18.61 -5.07
C LEU A 97 9.06 19.05 -6.50
N GLY A 98 8.11 18.40 -7.17
CA GLY A 98 7.68 18.79 -8.52
C GLY A 98 7.13 20.22 -8.58
N GLU A 99 6.35 20.64 -7.57
CA GLU A 99 5.88 22.02 -7.44
C GLU A 99 7.01 23.04 -7.20
N SER A 100 8.11 22.61 -6.58
CA SER A 100 9.29 23.45 -6.34
C SER A 100 10.11 23.64 -7.62
N PHE A 101 10.40 22.53 -8.32
CA PHE A 101 11.12 22.57 -9.60
C PHE A 101 10.35 23.36 -10.67
N GLY A 102 9.03 23.20 -10.75
CA GLY A 102 8.20 23.96 -11.69
C GLY A 102 8.16 25.48 -11.42
N ARG A 103 8.47 25.91 -10.19
CA ARG A 103 8.58 27.34 -9.84
C ARG A 103 9.95 27.93 -10.17
N GLU A 104 11.02 27.13 -10.09
CA GLU A 104 12.36 27.56 -10.52
C GLU A 104 12.44 27.75 -12.04
N VAL A 105 11.84 26.87 -12.84
CA VAL A 105 11.87 26.96 -14.31
C VAL A 105 11.06 28.15 -14.87
N LYS A 106 10.19 28.76 -14.05
CA LYS A 106 9.38 29.92 -14.43
C LYS A 106 9.96 31.28 -13.97
N LYS A 107 11.08 31.30 -13.25
CA LYS A 107 11.81 32.52 -12.92
C LYS A 107 12.90 32.79 -13.95
#